data_AF-A0A354XJU6-F1
#
_entry.id   AF-A0A354XJU6-F1
#
_cell.length_a   1.000
_cell.length_b   1.000
_cell.length_c   1.000
_cell.angle_alpha   90.00
_cell.angle_beta   90.00
_cell.angle_gamma   90.00
#
_symmetry.space_group_name_H-M   'P 1'
#
loop_
_entity.id
_entity.type
_entity.pdbx_description
1 polymer ?
#
loop_
_entity_poly.entity_id
_entity_poly.type
_entity_poly.pdbx_seq_one_letter_code
_entity_poly.pdbx_strand_id
1 'polypeptide(L)'
;IGLHRPDAVAVERVFMAKNADSALKLGQARGAALVCLANHGLSIAEYAARQIKQAVTGQGGADKSQVQHMVTTLLGLSATPQADAADALAIALTHAFAGNALVAATPSRSKRRSSGRWRL
;
A
#
# COMPACT_ATOMS: atom_id res chain seq x y z
N ILE A 1 -16.18 0.64 -10.78
CA ILE A 1 -17.16 0.46 -9.68
C ILE A 1 -18.36 -0.37 -10.17
N GLY A 2 -19.09 0.06 -11.21
CA GLY A 2 -20.28 -0.67 -11.69
C GLY A 2 -20.06 -2.13 -12.14
N LEU A 3 -18.89 -2.44 -12.73
CA LEU A 3 -18.58 -3.79 -13.23
C LEU A 3 -18.23 -4.79 -12.12
N HIS A 4 -17.34 -4.41 -11.20
CA HIS A 4 -16.78 -5.33 -10.19
C HIS A 4 -17.31 -5.15 -8.77
N ARG A 5 -18.07 -4.06 -8.50
CA ARG A 5 -18.71 -3.77 -7.22
C ARG A 5 -17.83 -4.06 -5.98
N PRO A 6 -16.65 -3.41 -5.87
CA PRO A 6 -15.75 -3.67 -4.75
C PRO A 6 -16.36 -3.19 -3.43
N ASP A 7 -16.08 -3.89 -2.33
CA ASP A 7 -16.53 -3.51 -0.98
C ASP A 7 -15.73 -2.33 -0.40
N ALA A 8 -14.46 -2.21 -0.81
CA ALA A 8 -13.56 -1.16 -0.35
C ALA A 8 -12.63 -0.71 -1.47
N VAL A 9 -12.11 0.52 -1.34
CA VAL A 9 -11.14 1.07 -2.29
C VAL A 9 -9.93 1.59 -1.55
N ALA A 10 -8.76 1.29 -2.10
CA ALA A 10 -7.49 1.76 -1.59
C ALA A 10 -6.74 2.51 -2.68
N VAL A 11 -6.06 3.59 -2.30
CA VAL A 11 -5.25 4.41 -3.20
C VAL A 11 -3.88 4.68 -2.59
N GLU A 12 -2.89 4.86 -3.46
CA GLU A 12 -1.60 5.38 -3.03
C GLU A 12 -1.72 6.86 -2.66
N ARG A 13 -1.11 7.24 -1.53
CA ARG A 13 -0.98 8.63 -1.13
C ARG A 13 0.07 9.30 -2.01
N VAL A 14 -0.36 10.32 -2.76
CA VAL A 14 0.54 11.15 -3.56
C VAL A 14 1.50 11.90 -2.64
N PHE A 15 2.81 11.68 -2.81
CA PHE A 15 3.84 12.46 -2.12
C PHE A 15 4.40 13.54 -3.04
N MET A 16 4.75 14.67 -2.44
CA MET A 16 5.41 15.87 -2.97
C MET A 16 5.92 15.75 -4.43
N ALA A 17 5.17 16.34 -5.37
CA ALA A 17 5.60 16.44 -6.75
C ALA A 17 6.72 17.51 -6.87
N LYS A 18 7.79 17.17 -7.61
CA LYS A 18 8.92 18.09 -7.84
C LYS A 18 8.51 19.37 -8.60
N ASN A 19 7.49 19.26 -9.46
CA ASN A 19 7.01 20.33 -10.33
C ASN A 19 5.55 20.65 -10.04
N ALA A 20 5.23 21.94 -9.88
CA ALA A 20 3.88 22.40 -9.55
C ALA A 20 2.83 22.05 -10.62
N ASP A 21 3.19 22.14 -11.90
CA ASP A 21 2.27 21.83 -13.02
C ASP A 21 1.87 20.34 -13.03
N SER A 22 2.84 19.44 -12.85
CA SER A 22 2.56 18.00 -12.72
C SER A 22 1.78 17.67 -11.46
N ALA A 23 2.05 18.37 -10.35
CA ALA A 23 1.29 18.26 -9.11
C ALA A 23 -0.20 18.61 -9.32
N LEU A 24 -0.46 19.70 -10.04
CA LEU A 24 -1.80 20.19 -10.30
C LEU A 24 -2.58 19.21 -11.19
N LYS A 25 -1.98 18.73 -12.29
CA LYS A 25 -2.58 17.73 -13.18
C LYS A 25 -2.93 16.44 -12.45
N LEU A 26 -2.00 15.94 -11.63
CA LEU A 26 -2.23 14.74 -10.82
C LEU A 26 -3.31 14.98 -9.75
N GLY A 27 -3.30 16.15 -9.11
CA GLY A 27 -4.30 16.56 -8.12
C GLY A 27 -5.71 16.60 -8.70
N GLN A 28 -5.88 17.15 -9.91
CA GLN A 28 -7.17 17.18 -10.62
C GLN A 28 -7.68 15.77 -10.94
N ALA A 29 -6.82 14.91 -11.52
CA ALA A 29 -7.19 13.53 -11.84
C ALA A 29 -7.56 12.73 -10.57
N ARG A 30 -6.76 12.88 -9.50
CA ARG A 30 -7.03 12.25 -8.21
C ARG A 30 -8.32 12.75 -7.58
N GLY A 31 -8.56 14.06 -7.60
CA GLY A 31 -9.77 14.66 -7.06
C GLY A 31 -11.04 14.13 -7.74
N ALA A 32 -11.02 14.04 -9.08
CA ALA A 32 -12.11 13.47 -9.84
C ALA A 32 -12.38 12.00 -9.47
N ALA A 33 -11.33 11.19 -9.30
CA ALA A 33 -11.45 9.80 -8.88
C ALA A 33 -12.02 9.66 -7.46
N LEU A 34 -11.52 10.44 -6.50
CA LEU A 34 -11.97 10.39 -5.10
C LEU A 34 -13.43 10.82 -4.96
N VAL A 35 -13.87 11.86 -5.67
CA VAL A 35 -15.28 12.29 -5.68
C VAL A 35 -16.18 11.21 -6.28
N CYS A 36 -15.76 10.56 -7.37
CA CYS A 36 -16.51 9.45 -7.96
C CYS A 36 -16.71 8.30 -6.95
N LEU A 37 -15.64 7.94 -6.22
CA LEU A 37 -15.68 6.90 -5.19
C LEU A 37 -16.59 7.29 -4.02
N ALA A 38 -16.47 8.52 -3.52
CA ALA A 38 -17.29 9.04 -2.44
C ALA A 38 -18.78 9.06 -2.81
N ASN A 39 -19.11 9.46 -4.05
CA ASN A 39 -20.49 9.46 -4.55
C ASN A 39 -21.10 8.05 -4.64
N HIS A 40 -20.28 7.00 -4.67
CA HIS A 40 -20.71 5.60 -4.61
C HIS A 40 -20.73 5.04 -3.18
N GLY A 41 -20.48 5.86 -2.15
CA GLY A 41 -20.53 5.45 -0.74
C GLY A 41 -19.40 4.52 -0.31
N LEU A 42 -18.31 4.42 -1.09
CA LEU A 42 -17.20 3.52 -0.79
C LEU A 42 -16.22 4.15 0.20
N SER A 43 -15.79 3.39 1.20
CA SER A 43 -14.71 3.81 2.09
C SER A 43 -13.37 3.80 1.34
N ILE A 44 -12.63 4.91 1.44
CA ILE A 44 -11.35 5.10 0.75
C ILE A 44 -10.21 5.00 1.78
N ALA A 45 -9.32 4.03 1.60
CA ALA A 45 -8.10 3.90 2.38
C ALA A 45 -6.90 4.47 1.61
N GLU A 46 -5.98 5.14 2.31
CA GLU A 46 -4.77 5.70 1.69
C GLU A 46 -3.50 5.09 2.31
N TYR A 47 -2.58 4.66 1.44
CA TYR A 47 -1.31 4.09 1.86
C TYR A 47 -0.12 4.83 1.24
N ALA A 48 0.92 5.07 2.02
CA ALA A 48 2.19 5.57 1.49
C ALA A 48 2.90 4.48 0.67
N ALA A 49 3.66 4.87 -0.36
CA ALA A 49 4.48 3.98 -1.18
C ALA A 49 5.30 2.98 -0.35
N ARG A 50 5.91 3.47 0.74
CA ARG A 50 6.71 2.66 1.65
C ARG A 50 5.89 1.61 2.40
N GLN A 51 4.64 1.92 2.77
CA GLN A 51 3.73 0.96 3.41
C GLN A 51 3.32 -0.14 2.42
N ILE A 52 3.03 0.24 1.17
CA ILE A 52 2.66 -0.70 0.11
C ILE A 52 3.81 -1.69 -0.14
N LYS A 53 5.02 -1.16 -0.34
CA LYS A 53 6.24 -1.97 -0.49
C LYS A 53 6.45 -2.88 0.72
N GLN A 54 6.37 -2.34 1.94
CA GLN A 54 6.53 -3.11 3.16
C GLN A 54 5.52 -4.26 3.28
N ALA A 55 4.26 -4.03 2.92
CA ALA A 55 3.20 -5.02 3.02
C ALA A 55 3.36 -6.16 2.01
N VAL A 56 3.79 -5.84 0.78
CA VAL A 56 3.89 -6.81 -0.32
C VAL A 56 5.22 -7.56 -0.32
N THR A 57 6.33 -6.88 -0.05
CA THR A 57 7.69 -7.45 -0.18
C THR A 57 8.38 -7.69 1.16
N GLY A 58 7.80 -7.22 2.27
CA GLY A 58 8.45 -7.23 3.58
C GLY A 58 9.53 -6.14 3.76
N GLN A 59 9.77 -5.30 2.75
CA GLN A 59 10.76 -4.22 2.80
C GLN A 59 10.23 -2.94 2.16
N GLY A 60 10.06 -1.88 2.96
CA GLY A 60 9.55 -0.60 2.49
C GLY A 60 10.43 0.11 1.43
N GLY A 61 11.70 -0.26 1.33
CA GLY A 61 12.63 0.24 0.32
C GLY A 61 12.67 -0.52 -1.00
N ALA A 62 11.82 -1.54 -1.19
CA ALA A 62 11.89 -2.42 -2.36
C ALA A 62 11.70 -1.69 -3.70
N ASP A 63 12.34 -2.20 -4.75
CA ASP A 63 12.21 -1.71 -6.11
C ASP A 63 10.92 -2.19 -6.77
N LYS A 64 10.50 -1.49 -7.84
CA LYS A 64 9.25 -1.80 -8.55
C LYS A 64 9.21 -3.23 -9.09
N SER A 65 10.33 -3.74 -9.59
CA SER A 65 10.44 -5.12 -10.08
C SER A 65 10.21 -6.15 -8.97
N GLN A 66 10.68 -5.88 -7.75
CA GLN A 66 10.46 -6.75 -6.60
C GLN A 66 8.98 -6.74 -6.19
N VAL A 67 8.33 -5.58 -6.18
CA VAL A 67 6.89 -5.48 -5.92
C VAL A 67 6.11 -6.27 -6.97
N GLN A 68 6.41 -6.08 -8.25
CA GLN A 68 5.74 -6.77 -9.36
C GLN A 68 5.92 -8.29 -9.31
N HIS A 69 7.13 -8.75 -9.00
CA HIS A 69 7.40 -10.18 -8.80
C HIS A 69 6.58 -10.74 -7.63
N MET A 70 6.57 -10.04 -6.49
CA MET A 70 5.82 -10.47 -5.31
C MET A 70 4.30 -10.47 -5.56
N VAL A 71 3.75 -9.47 -6.27
CA VAL A 71 2.34 -9.47 -6.67
C VAL A 71 2.00 -10.70 -7.50
N THR A 72 2.84 -11.03 -8.49
CA THR A 72 2.67 -12.21 -9.34
C THR A 72 2.65 -13.49 -8.52
N THR A 73 3.60 -13.62 -7.58
CA THR A 73 3.72 -14.79 -6.69
C THR A 73 2.55 -14.90 -5.71
N LEU A 74 2.18 -13.80 -5.04
CA LEU A 74 1.13 -13.78 -4.01
C LEU A 74 -0.26 -14.07 -4.58
N LEU A 75 -0.52 -13.64 -5.82
CA LEU A 75 -1.79 -13.85 -6.51
C LEU A 75 -1.80 -15.10 -7.41
N GLY A 76 -0.67 -15.81 -7.51
CA GLY A 76 -0.54 -16.99 -8.37
C GLY A 76 -0.80 -16.70 -9.85
N LEU A 77 -0.41 -15.52 -10.35
CA LEU A 77 -0.68 -15.11 -11.73
C LEU A 77 0.20 -15.91 -12.70
N SER A 78 -0.39 -16.34 -13.81
CA SER A 78 0.30 -17.10 -14.86
C SER A 78 1.33 -16.27 -15.64
N ALA A 79 1.19 -14.95 -15.62
CA ALA A 79 2.10 -14.03 -16.28
C ALA A 79 2.28 -12.77 -15.44
N THR A 80 3.43 -12.12 -15.61
CA THR A 80 3.72 -10.84 -14.97
C THR A 80 2.78 -9.76 -15.51
N PRO A 81 1.98 -9.09 -14.66
CA PRO A 81 1.07 -8.03 -15.11
C PRO A 81 1.85 -6.79 -15.56
N GLN A 82 1.23 -5.92 -16.35
CA GLN A 82 1.79 -4.60 -16.67
C GLN A 82 2.09 -3.83 -15.37
N ALA A 83 3.11 -2.97 -15.40
CA ALA A 83 3.56 -2.19 -14.24
C ALA A 83 2.43 -1.48 -13.49
N ASP A 84 1.55 -0.75 -14.21
CA ASP A 84 0.43 -0.02 -13.58
C ASP A 84 -0.59 -0.96 -12.93
N ALA A 85 -0.83 -2.12 -13.54
CA ALA A 85 -1.71 -3.15 -12.98
C ALA A 85 -1.07 -3.80 -11.74
N ALA A 86 0.24 -4.03 -11.76
CA ALA A 86 0.99 -4.54 -10.62
C ALA A 86 0.94 -3.55 -9.44
N ASP A 87 1.15 -2.26 -9.70
CA ASP A 87 1.07 -1.19 -8.70
C ASP A 87 -0.35 -1.11 -8.09
N ALA A 88 -1.40 -1.20 -8.90
CA ALA A 88 -2.79 -1.24 -8.42
C ALA A 88 -3.10 -2.50 -7.57
N LEU A 89 -2.64 -3.67 -8.01
CA LEU A 89 -2.81 -4.92 -7.26
C LEU A 89 -2.03 -4.90 -5.93
N ALA A 90 -0.83 -4.31 -5.91
CA ALA A 90 -0.06 -4.14 -4.68
C ALA A 90 -0.79 -3.27 -3.65
N ILE A 91 -1.43 -2.18 -4.09
CA ILE A 91 -2.26 -1.32 -3.23
C ILE A 91 -3.45 -2.10 -2.67
N ALA A 92 -4.14 -2.88 -3.52
CA ALA A 92 -5.26 -3.71 -3.10
C ALA A 92 -4.84 -4.79 -2.07
N LEU A 93 -3.74 -5.48 -2.32
CA LEU A 93 -3.15 -6.45 -1.38
C LEU A 93 -2.78 -5.80 -0.05
N THR A 94 -2.19 -4.59 -0.09
CA THR A 94 -1.86 -3.83 1.12
C THR A 94 -3.10 -3.57 1.96
N HIS A 95 -4.22 -3.21 1.34
CA HIS A 95 -5.49 -3.00 2.03
C HIS A 95 -6.04 -4.30 2.63
N ALA A 96 -6.02 -5.40 1.86
CA ALA A 96 -6.45 -6.71 2.34
C ALA A 96 -5.61 -7.19 3.55
N PHE A 97 -4.29 -7.01 3.49
CA PHE A 97 -3.40 -7.36 4.60
C PHE A 97 -3.59 -6.46 5.82
N ALA A 98 -3.87 -5.16 5.62
CA ALA A 98 -4.15 -4.25 6.72
C ALA A 98 -5.45 -4.63 7.47
N GLY A 99 -6.48 -5.09 6.75
CA GLY A 99 -7.70 -5.63 7.37
C GLY A 99 -7.46 -6.91 8.17
N ASN A 100 -6.57 -7.78 7.68
CA ASN A 100 -6.20 -9.02 8.36
C ASN A 100 -5.19 -8.85 9.51
N ALA A 101 -4.51 -7.71 9.62
CA ALA A 101 -3.46 -7.47 10.62
C ALA A 101 -3.98 -7.44 12.08
N LEU A 102 -5.30 -7.43 12.31
CA LEU A 102 -5.90 -7.68 13.62
C LEU A 102 -5.82 -9.16 14.06
N VAL A 103 -5.46 -10.10 13.18
CA VAL A 103 -5.33 -11.53 13.51
C VAL A 103 -3.88 -11.96 13.71
N ALA A 104 -2.89 -11.16 13.28
CA ALA A 104 -1.47 -11.53 13.29
C ALA A 104 -0.56 -10.61 14.12
N ALA A 105 -1.11 -9.71 14.93
CA ALA A 105 -0.34 -8.92 15.88
C ALA A 105 0.10 -9.78 17.08
N THR A 106 0.99 -10.75 16.84
CA THR A 106 1.81 -11.34 17.91
C THR A 106 2.73 -10.23 18.42
N PRO A 107 2.63 -9.81 19.70
CA PRO A 107 3.51 -8.77 20.21
C PRO A 107 4.96 -9.27 20.20
N SER A 108 5.76 -8.67 19.32
CA SER A 108 7.22 -8.81 19.35
C SER A 108 7.72 -8.28 20.70
N ARG A 109 8.06 -9.21 21.59
CA ARG A 109 8.61 -8.96 22.91
C ARG A 109 10.01 -8.39 22.76
N SER A 110 10.11 -7.06 22.80
CA SER A 110 11.38 -6.34 22.88
C SER A 110 12.22 -6.87 24.05
N LYS A 111 13.35 -7.52 23.76
CA LYS A 111 14.36 -7.86 24.76
C LYS A 111 15.02 -6.55 25.23
N ARG A 112 14.56 -6.01 26.36
CA ARG A 112 15.33 -5.02 27.15
C ARG A 112 16.69 -5.64 27.49
N ARG A 113 17.76 -5.16 26.87
CA ARG A 113 19.13 -5.44 27.29
C ARG A 113 19.36 -4.69 28.61
N SER A 114 19.34 -5.40 29.73
CA SER A 114 19.76 -4.86 31.01
C SER A 114 21.29 -4.68 31.01
N SER A 115 21.78 -3.49 30.74
CA SER A 115 23.17 -3.12 31.03
C SER A 115 23.30 -2.82 32.52
N GLY A 116 23.42 -3.89 33.32
CA GLY A 116 23.81 -3.78 34.72
C GLY A 116 25.32 -3.66 34.81
N ARG A 117 25.84 -2.45 35.10
CA ARG A 117 27.12 -2.25 35.82
C ARG A 117 27.29 -0.79 36.25
N TRP A 118 26.73 -0.44 37.40
CA TRP A 118 27.26 0.67 38.20
C TRP A 118 27.97 0.02 39.39
N ARG A 119 29.30 0.13 39.41
CA ARG A 119 30.12 -0.23 40.57
C ARG A 119 30.26 1.01 41.44
N LEU A 120 30.17 0.78 42.75
CA LEU A 120 30.48 1.68 43.84
C LEU A 120 31.88 2.29 43.69
#